data_AF-A0A382LMR2-F1
#
_entry.id   AF-A0A382LMR2-F1
#
_cell.length_a   1.000
_cell.length_b   1.000
_cell.length_c   1.000
_cell.angle_alpha   90.00
_cell.angle_beta   90.00
_cell.angle_gamma   90.00
#
_symmetry.space_group_name_H-M   'P 1'
#
loop_
_entity.id
_entity.type
_entity.pdbx_description
1 polymer ?
#
loop_
_entity_poly.entity_id
_entity_poly.type
_entity_poly.pdbx_seq_one_letter_code
_entity_poly.pdbx_strand_id
1 'polypeptide(L)'
;ALQCARCHDHKFDPLPTRDYYSMQAVFANTQFAEVNAAFQPGENKDGFETHKKYHQLRDNENKRMLGGLPKERVSPNDFGRERLGRKWSKLFSWGYDRYRPIAYTVYNGKPRAQKNVSSRQFKPKVNPGARMVPEKTAILTGGDLFSPADPVEPGALSVVGLKADIPKEVNGRRTALAKWITHKDNPLTARVMVNRVWQYHFGRGLAGSPNNFGATGKKPTHPDLLDWLASEFMAKGWSVKELHRLIMTSETYRRASTHPDVDQLAKLDSEGNSYAVFRPRRLAAEELRDAMLAVTGELNQKPGGIPARPDMNLEAALQPRMIMGTFAPSYVPDTKPAQRNRRSVYALKLRGQRDPFMTTFNQPGPDKSCELRDSSNVTPQVFTLFNSEESADRALA
;
A
#
# COMPACT_ATOMS: atom_id res chain seq x y z
N ALA A 1 -3.13 -14.75 -9.24
CA ALA A 1 -3.25 -16.22 -9.18
C ALA A 1 -4.72 -16.66 -9.17
N LEU A 2 -5.51 -16.37 -8.13
CA LEU A 2 -6.88 -16.93 -7.98
C LEU A 2 -7.99 -16.36 -8.90
N GLN A 3 -7.68 -15.53 -9.90
CA GLN A 3 -8.72 -14.88 -10.71
C GLN A 3 -9.49 -15.86 -11.62
N CYS A 4 -8.84 -16.93 -12.08
CA CYS A 4 -9.51 -17.98 -12.87
C CYS A 4 -10.62 -18.68 -12.06
N ALA A 5 -10.37 -18.91 -10.76
CA ALA A 5 -11.30 -19.59 -9.85
C ALA A 5 -12.66 -18.88 -9.71
N ARG A 6 -12.75 -17.61 -10.11
CA ARG A 6 -13.99 -16.83 -10.16
C ARG A 6 -14.99 -17.39 -11.18
N CYS A 7 -14.52 -17.92 -12.30
CA CYS A 7 -15.38 -18.32 -13.41
C CYS A 7 -15.45 -19.85 -13.57
N HIS A 8 -14.36 -20.56 -13.27
CA HIS A 8 -14.23 -22.02 -13.39
C HIS A 8 -13.15 -22.52 -12.42
N ASP A 9 -13.10 -23.82 -12.15
CA ASP A 9 -12.07 -24.40 -11.28
C ASP A 9 -10.67 -23.98 -11.77
N HIS A 10 -9.77 -23.69 -10.84
CA HIS A 10 -8.48 -23.13 -11.21
C HIS A 10 -7.74 -24.10 -12.16
N LYS A 11 -7.25 -23.57 -13.28
CA LYS A 11 -6.74 -24.38 -14.39
C LYS A 11 -5.56 -25.29 -14.01
N PHE A 12 -4.70 -24.83 -13.10
CA PHE A 12 -3.41 -25.48 -12.82
C PHE A 12 -3.24 -25.95 -11.38
N ASP A 13 -4.07 -25.46 -10.48
CA ASP A 13 -3.97 -25.76 -9.05
C ASP A 13 -5.28 -26.40 -8.64
N PRO A 14 -5.30 -27.37 -7.71
CA PRO A 14 -6.52 -28.06 -7.28
C PRO A 14 -7.34 -27.15 -6.36
N LEU A 15 -7.82 -26.05 -6.91
CA LEU A 15 -8.58 -24.99 -6.24
C LEU A 15 -9.95 -24.89 -6.90
N PRO A 16 -10.97 -25.55 -6.33
CA PRO A 16 -12.34 -25.46 -6.81
C PRO A 16 -12.86 -24.03 -6.78
N THR A 17 -13.73 -23.67 -7.72
CA THR A 17 -14.49 -22.42 -7.70
C THR A 17 -15.26 -22.25 -6.40
N ARG A 18 -15.77 -23.36 -5.84
CA ARG A 18 -16.46 -23.35 -4.54
C ARG A 18 -15.58 -22.81 -3.42
N ASP A 19 -14.30 -23.15 -3.36
CA ASP A 19 -13.37 -22.69 -2.33
C ASP A 19 -13.13 -21.18 -2.44
N TYR A 20 -13.01 -20.67 -3.67
CA TYR A 20 -12.89 -19.24 -3.95
C TYR A 20 -14.09 -18.46 -3.39
N TYR A 21 -15.31 -18.89 -3.72
CA TYR A 21 -16.53 -18.25 -3.23
C TYR A 21 -16.75 -18.46 -1.73
N SER A 22 -16.34 -19.60 -1.17
CA SER A 22 -16.42 -19.87 0.28
C SER A 22 -15.49 -18.96 1.07
N MET A 23 -14.27 -18.71 0.58
CA MET A 23 -13.35 -17.74 1.18
C MET A 23 -13.86 -16.30 1.01
N GLN A 24 -14.46 -15.97 -0.14
CA GLN A 24 -15.12 -14.67 -0.34
C GLN A 24 -16.28 -14.47 0.65
N ALA A 25 -17.04 -15.52 0.95
CA ALA A 25 -18.19 -15.47 1.87
C ALA A 25 -17.81 -15.12 3.32
N VAL A 26 -16.56 -15.32 3.72
CA VAL A 26 -16.01 -14.84 5.01
C VAL A 26 -16.14 -13.32 5.12
N PHE A 27 -16.01 -12.59 4.00
CA PHE A 27 -16.06 -11.14 3.93
C PHE A 27 -17.44 -10.57 3.64
N ALA A 28 -18.45 -11.42 3.44
CA ALA A 28 -19.84 -10.97 3.33
C ALA A 28 -20.21 -10.07 4.53
N ASN A 29 -21.03 -9.04 4.29
CA ASN A 29 -21.36 -8.00 5.27
C ASN A 29 -20.18 -7.16 5.82
N THR A 30 -18.99 -7.21 5.21
CA THR A 30 -17.87 -6.33 5.62
C THR A 30 -18.03 -4.94 5.03
N GLN A 31 -18.06 -3.92 5.88
CA GLN A 31 -18.14 -2.52 5.49
C GLN A 31 -16.83 -1.80 5.78
N PHE A 32 -16.32 -1.05 4.79
CA PHE A 32 -15.20 -0.15 4.99
C PHE A 32 -15.59 1.03 5.87
N ALA A 33 -14.66 1.44 6.72
CA ALA A 33 -14.83 2.59 7.59
C ALA A 33 -13.49 3.22 7.97
N GLU A 34 -13.59 4.36 8.63
CA GLU A 34 -12.48 5.09 9.22
C GLU A 34 -12.68 5.21 10.73
N VAL A 35 -11.58 5.20 11.46
CA VAL A 35 -11.53 5.50 12.90
C VAL A 35 -10.43 6.52 13.16
N ASN A 36 -10.64 7.36 14.17
CA ASN A 36 -9.56 8.19 14.70
C ASN A 36 -8.53 7.26 15.33
N ALA A 37 -7.26 7.46 14.97
CA ALA A 37 -6.15 6.78 15.60
C ALA A 37 -5.48 7.72 16.60
N ALA A 38 -4.73 7.15 17.55
CA ALA A 38 -3.82 7.91 18.39
C ALA A 38 -2.48 8.10 17.68
N PHE A 39 -1.79 9.20 18.00
CA PHE A 39 -0.40 9.36 17.58
C PHE A 39 0.47 8.29 18.24
N GLN A 40 1.44 7.76 17.50
CA GLN A 40 2.45 6.90 18.08
C GLN A 40 3.48 7.71 18.88
N PRO A 41 4.14 7.12 19.91
CA PRO A 41 5.26 7.76 20.58
C PRO A 41 6.35 8.15 19.58
N GLY A 42 6.82 9.40 19.65
CA GLY A 42 7.86 9.92 18.75
C GLY A 42 7.37 10.46 17.41
N GLU A 43 6.08 10.39 17.07
CA GLU A 43 5.56 11.03 15.85
C GLU A 43 5.69 12.55 15.90
N ASN A 44 6.20 13.12 14.80
CA ASN A 44 6.37 14.55 14.64
C ASN A 44 5.02 15.28 14.57
N LYS A 45 4.84 16.29 15.42
CA LYS A 45 3.68 17.20 15.44
C LYS A 45 4.08 18.66 15.16
N ASP A 46 5.34 18.89 14.81
CA ASP A 46 5.89 20.21 14.57
C ASP A 46 5.12 20.91 13.44
N GLY A 47 4.81 22.19 13.64
CA GLY A 47 4.15 23.04 12.65
C GLY A 47 2.65 22.79 12.46
N PHE A 48 2.03 21.87 13.22
CA PHE A 48 0.60 21.59 13.11
C PHE A 48 -0.25 22.83 13.39
N GLU A 49 -0.03 23.51 14.51
CA GLU A 49 -0.82 24.69 14.88
C GLU A 49 -0.62 25.85 13.88
N THR A 50 0.61 26.07 13.40
CA THR A 50 0.90 27.09 12.38
C THR A 50 0.15 26.80 11.08
N HIS A 51 0.19 25.55 10.58
CA HIS A 51 -0.47 25.17 9.34
C HIS A 51 -2.00 25.12 9.49
N LYS A 52 -2.49 24.74 10.68
CA LYS A 52 -3.91 24.75 11.05
C LYS A 52 -4.47 26.18 11.09
N LYS A 53 -3.69 27.17 11.53
CA LYS A 53 -4.09 28.59 11.52
C LYS A 53 -4.47 29.07 10.12
N TYR A 54 -3.72 28.66 9.08
CA TYR A 54 -4.07 28.98 7.69
C TYR A 54 -5.47 28.46 7.30
N HIS A 55 -5.75 27.20 7.66
CA HIS A 55 -7.04 26.58 7.37
C HIS A 55 -8.18 27.22 8.17
N GLN A 56 -7.92 27.61 9.42
CA GLN A 56 -8.88 28.34 10.27
C GLN A 56 -9.23 29.71 9.69
N LEU A 57 -8.22 30.48 9.26
CA LEU A 57 -8.44 31.79 8.67
C LEU A 57 -9.29 31.69 7.39
N ARG A 58 -8.96 30.76 6.49
CA ARG A 58 -9.72 30.53 5.25
C ARG A 58 -11.14 30.02 5.50
N ASP A 59 -11.32 29.12 6.45
CA ASP A 59 -12.65 28.63 6.83
C ASP A 59 -13.51 29.75 7.44
N ASN A 60 -12.92 30.61 8.29
CA ASN A 60 -13.60 31.76 8.87
C ASN A 60 -13.99 32.80 7.81
N GLU A 61 -13.09 33.10 6.88
CA GLU A 61 -13.36 33.98 5.73
C GLU A 61 -14.51 33.44 4.88
N ASN A 62 -14.49 32.14 4.57
CA ASN A 62 -15.55 31.49 3.81
C ASN A 62 -16.90 31.49 4.55
N LYS A 63 -16.90 31.28 5.87
CA LYS A 63 -18.11 31.39 6.71
C LYS A 63 -18.68 32.81 6.72
N ARG A 64 -17.83 33.84 6.79
CA ARG A 64 -18.25 35.25 6.69
C ARG A 64 -18.86 35.54 5.33
N MET A 65 -18.25 35.07 4.25
CA MET A 65 -18.77 35.21 2.90
C MET A 65 -20.15 34.55 2.76
N LEU A 66 -20.31 33.30 3.20
CA LEU A 66 -21.57 32.58 3.16
C LEU A 66 -22.66 33.23 4.03
N GLY A 67 -22.28 33.77 5.19
CA GLY A 67 -23.20 34.48 6.10
C GLY A 67 -23.63 35.86 5.61
N GLY A 68 -22.84 36.49 4.73
CA GLY A 68 -23.15 37.79 4.11
C GLY A 68 -23.99 37.70 2.84
N LEU A 69 -24.34 36.49 2.37
CA LEU A 69 -25.18 36.33 1.18
C LEU A 69 -26.65 36.64 1.51
N PRO A 70 -27.38 37.30 0.59
CA PRO A 70 -28.82 37.55 0.77
C PRO A 70 -29.61 36.25 0.89
N LYS A 71 -30.67 36.25 1.70
CA LYS A 71 -31.52 35.05 1.94
C LYS A 71 -32.21 34.57 0.66
N GLU A 72 -32.67 35.51 -0.15
CA GLU A 72 -33.16 35.26 -1.51
C GLU A 72 -31.98 35.45 -2.45
N ARG A 73 -31.63 34.41 -3.22
CA ARG A 73 -30.52 34.47 -4.17
C ARG A 73 -31.01 35.24 -5.40
N VAL A 74 -30.71 36.53 -5.45
CA VAL A 74 -31.23 37.43 -6.50
C VAL A 74 -30.32 37.45 -7.72
N SER A 75 -28.99 37.31 -7.54
CA SER A 75 -28.01 37.37 -8.63
C SER A 75 -27.39 36.00 -8.96
N PRO A 76 -27.05 35.71 -10.24
CA PRO A 76 -26.18 34.60 -10.61
C PRO A 76 -24.87 34.53 -9.81
N ASN A 77 -24.33 35.67 -9.39
CA ASN A 77 -23.14 35.74 -8.54
C ASN A 77 -23.38 35.19 -7.14
N ASP A 78 -24.58 35.38 -6.57
CA ASP A 78 -24.93 34.86 -5.24
C ASP A 78 -24.99 33.33 -5.28
N PHE A 79 -25.60 32.77 -6.34
CA PHE A 79 -25.61 31.33 -6.59
C PHE A 79 -24.20 30.77 -6.77
N GLY A 80 -23.35 31.46 -7.54
CA GLY A 80 -21.95 31.08 -7.76
C GLY A 80 -21.15 31.05 -6.45
N ARG A 81 -21.25 32.12 -5.66
CA ARG A 81 -20.59 32.25 -4.35
C ARG A 81 -21.07 31.21 -3.36
N GLU A 82 -22.37 30.96 -3.25
CA GLU A 82 -22.91 29.92 -2.38
C GLU A 82 -22.39 28.53 -2.79
N ARG A 83 -22.42 28.21 -4.08
CA ARG A 83 -21.95 26.92 -4.60
C ARG A 83 -20.47 26.73 -4.34
N LEU A 84 -19.63 27.73 -4.59
CA LEU A 84 -18.19 27.68 -4.32
C LEU A 84 -17.92 27.60 -2.82
N GLY A 85 -18.58 28.43 -2.01
CA GLY A 85 -18.40 28.45 -0.57
C GLY A 85 -18.75 27.13 0.10
N ARG A 86 -19.84 26.46 -0.31
CA ARG A 86 -20.18 25.11 0.17
C ARG A 86 -19.09 24.08 -0.15
N LYS A 87 -18.48 24.17 -1.34
CA LYS A 87 -17.37 23.29 -1.72
C LYS A 87 -16.08 23.62 -0.98
N TRP A 88 -15.79 24.89 -0.73
CA TRP A 88 -14.64 25.33 0.06
C TRP A 88 -14.76 24.92 1.53
N SER A 89 -15.94 25.02 2.16
CA SER A 89 -16.17 24.50 3.51
C SER A 89 -15.79 23.02 3.60
N LYS A 90 -16.13 22.25 2.57
CA LYS A 90 -15.78 20.84 2.47
C LYS A 90 -14.28 20.62 2.29
N LEU A 91 -13.66 21.37 1.38
CA LEU A 91 -12.21 21.30 1.14
C LEU A 91 -11.41 21.63 2.42
N PHE A 92 -11.78 22.68 3.14
CA PHE A 92 -11.12 23.06 4.40
C PHE A 92 -11.35 22.00 5.48
N SER A 93 -12.55 21.41 5.55
CA SER A 93 -12.81 20.29 6.46
C SER A 93 -11.87 19.11 6.21
N TRP A 94 -11.56 18.79 4.95
CA TRP A 94 -10.59 17.76 4.58
C TRP A 94 -9.15 18.17 4.89
N GLY A 95 -8.82 19.46 4.79
CA GLY A 95 -7.49 19.97 5.14
C GLY A 95 -7.11 19.69 6.59
N TYR A 96 -8.08 19.71 7.51
CA TYR A 96 -7.85 19.36 8.93
C TYR A 96 -7.45 17.91 9.17
N ASP A 97 -7.71 17.01 8.22
CA ASP A 97 -7.36 15.60 8.35
C ASP A 97 -5.85 15.37 8.36
N ARG A 98 -5.05 16.33 7.87
CA ARG A 98 -3.58 16.26 7.88
C ARG A 98 -2.97 16.39 9.29
N TYR A 99 -3.73 16.88 10.27
CA TYR A 99 -3.25 17.12 11.64
C TYR A 99 -3.70 16.04 12.62
N ARG A 100 -4.30 14.96 12.14
CA ARG A 100 -4.77 13.85 12.98
C ARG A 100 -4.49 12.52 12.30
N PRO A 101 -4.13 11.48 13.05
CA PRO A 101 -3.97 10.17 12.47
C PRO A 101 -5.36 9.55 12.29
N ILE A 102 -5.59 9.02 11.10
CA ILE A 102 -6.83 8.33 10.70
C ILE A 102 -6.43 6.95 10.23
N ALA A 103 -7.08 5.92 10.76
CA ALA A 103 -6.87 4.55 10.33
C ALA A 103 -8.08 4.06 9.53
N TYR A 104 -7.80 3.41 8.40
CA TYR A 104 -8.80 2.62 7.70
C TYR A 104 -9.07 1.35 8.48
N THR A 105 -10.35 1.01 8.60
CA THR A 105 -10.82 -0.18 9.30
C THR A 105 -11.99 -0.78 8.54
N VAL A 106 -12.40 -1.94 9.00
CA VAL A 106 -13.58 -2.65 8.53
C VAL A 106 -14.44 -3.07 9.71
N TYR A 107 -15.75 -3.11 9.54
CA TYR A 107 -16.69 -3.59 10.55
C TYR A 107 -17.81 -4.41 9.87
N ASN A 108 -18.49 -5.24 10.65
CA ASN A 108 -19.65 -5.99 10.14
C ASN A 108 -20.85 -5.05 10.14
N GLY A 109 -21.49 -4.85 8.99
CA GLY A 109 -22.64 -3.97 8.85
C GLY A 109 -23.47 -4.28 7.61
N LYS A 110 -24.72 -3.82 7.59
CA LYS A 110 -25.55 -3.88 6.38
C LYS A 110 -24.85 -3.12 5.23
N PRO A 111 -24.99 -3.57 3.97
CA PRO A 111 -24.48 -2.86 2.81
C PRO A 111 -24.92 -1.41 2.83
N ARG A 112 -23.96 -0.49 2.77
CA ARG A 112 -24.23 0.93 2.65
C ARG A 112 -24.41 1.28 1.19
N ALA A 113 -25.63 1.63 0.77
CA ALA A 113 -25.83 2.31 -0.50
C ALA A 113 -25.20 3.72 -0.42
N GLN A 114 -24.06 3.93 -1.08
CA GLN A 114 -23.44 5.25 -1.12
C GLN A 114 -24.29 6.22 -1.95
N LYS A 115 -25.09 7.06 -1.27
CA LYS A 115 -25.84 8.16 -1.91
C LYS A 115 -24.93 9.33 -2.29
N ASN A 116 -23.75 9.45 -1.67
CA ASN A 116 -22.73 10.43 -2.03
C ASN A 116 -21.32 9.88 -1.78
N VAL A 117 -20.37 10.25 -2.63
CA VAL A 117 -18.94 9.87 -2.54
C VAL A 117 -18.14 10.81 -1.64
N SER A 118 -18.82 11.77 -1.02
CA SER A 118 -18.18 12.97 -0.50
C SER A 118 -18.11 12.97 1.03
N SER A 119 -18.86 12.10 1.71
CA SER A 119 -18.84 11.94 3.16
C SER A 119 -17.84 10.87 3.59
N ARG A 120 -17.11 11.13 4.68
CA ARG A 120 -16.26 10.14 5.32
C ARG A 120 -17.13 9.03 5.93
N GLN A 121 -16.68 7.80 5.80
CA GLN A 121 -17.39 6.63 6.32
C GLN A 121 -16.86 6.28 7.71
N PHE A 122 -17.27 7.01 8.75
CA PHE A 122 -16.85 6.64 10.10
C PHE A 122 -17.47 5.31 10.57
N LYS A 123 -16.70 4.57 11.36
CA LYS A 123 -17.20 3.38 12.06
C LYS A 123 -18.27 3.82 13.07
N PRO A 124 -19.48 3.24 13.05
CA PRO A 124 -20.50 3.55 14.04
C PRO A 124 -20.01 3.28 15.47
N LYS A 125 -20.38 4.15 16.43
CA LYS A 125 -20.02 3.99 17.85
C LYS A 125 -20.69 2.76 18.48
N VAL A 126 -21.93 2.49 18.07
CA VAL A 126 -22.69 1.31 18.49
C VAL A 126 -22.52 0.25 17.41
N ASN A 127 -22.15 -0.97 17.81
CA ASN A 127 -22.16 -2.11 16.90
C ASN A 127 -23.60 -2.28 16.39
N PRO A 128 -23.89 -2.12 15.08
CA PRO A 128 -25.26 -2.17 14.59
C PRO A 128 -25.84 -3.58 14.73
N GLY A 129 -26.32 -3.90 15.93
CA GLY A 129 -27.10 -5.07 16.31
C GLY A 129 -26.41 -6.42 16.06
N ALA A 130 -26.19 -7.18 17.13
CA ALA A 130 -25.84 -8.60 17.11
C ALA A 130 -26.91 -9.52 16.46
N ARG A 131 -27.76 -9.00 15.57
CA ARG A 131 -28.78 -9.70 14.78
C ARG A 131 -28.65 -9.27 13.31
N MET A 132 -27.46 -9.40 12.76
CA MET A 132 -27.28 -9.28 11.31
C MET A 132 -27.56 -10.62 10.67
N VAL A 133 -28.52 -10.63 9.73
CA VAL A 133 -28.72 -11.78 8.85
C VAL A 133 -27.51 -11.86 7.92
N PRO A 134 -26.79 -12.99 7.88
CA PRO A 134 -25.73 -13.20 6.91
C PRO A 134 -26.23 -12.94 5.49
N GLU A 135 -25.46 -12.17 4.72
CA GLU A 135 -25.71 -12.08 3.28
C GLU A 135 -25.57 -13.48 2.67
N LYS A 136 -26.56 -13.86 1.87
CA LYS A 136 -26.49 -15.10 1.09
C LYS A 136 -25.42 -14.92 0.02
N THR A 137 -24.39 -15.74 0.09
CA THR A 137 -23.35 -15.83 -0.92
C THR A 137 -23.55 -17.08 -1.76
N ALA A 138 -23.27 -16.98 -3.06
CA ALA A 138 -23.41 -18.07 -4.00
C ALA A 138 -22.24 -18.06 -4.98
N ILE A 139 -22.00 -19.20 -5.61
CA ILE A 139 -21.15 -19.28 -6.80
C ILE A 139 -21.80 -18.45 -7.90
N LEU A 140 -21.02 -17.58 -8.52
CA LEU A 140 -21.49 -16.76 -9.64
C LEU A 140 -21.10 -17.44 -10.95
N THR A 141 -22.07 -17.79 -11.77
CA THR A 141 -21.83 -18.48 -13.05
C THR A 141 -21.00 -17.60 -13.98
N GLY A 142 -19.85 -18.10 -14.43
CA GLY A 142 -18.92 -17.32 -15.24
C GLY A 142 -18.37 -16.07 -14.54
N GLY A 143 -18.54 -15.94 -13.22
CA GLY A 143 -18.13 -14.77 -12.45
C GLY A 143 -19.06 -13.56 -12.54
N ASP A 144 -20.25 -13.70 -13.14
CA ASP A 144 -21.23 -12.63 -13.29
C ASP A 144 -22.01 -12.35 -12.00
N LEU A 145 -21.97 -11.09 -11.55
CA LEU A 145 -22.62 -10.63 -10.31
C LEU A 145 -24.14 -10.80 -10.29
N PHE A 146 -24.77 -10.88 -11.47
CA PHE A 146 -26.22 -10.99 -11.60
C PHE A 146 -26.71 -12.42 -11.82
N SER A 147 -25.80 -13.40 -11.85
CA SER A 147 -26.09 -14.80 -12.11
C SER A 147 -25.69 -15.71 -10.94
N PRO A 148 -26.34 -15.58 -9.76
CA PRO A 148 -26.07 -16.46 -8.63
C PRO A 148 -26.61 -17.88 -8.89
N ALA A 149 -25.77 -18.88 -8.64
CA ALA A 149 -26.10 -20.29 -8.71
C ALA A 149 -26.09 -20.91 -7.31
N ASP A 150 -25.21 -21.88 -7.06
CA ASP A 150 -25.20 -22.66 -5.82
C ASP A 150 -24.81 -21.82 -4.61
N PRO A 151 -25.58 -21.87 -3.49
CA PRO A 151 -25.21 -21.18 -2.26
C PRO A 151 -23.93 -21.76 -1.66
N VAL A 152 -23.10 -20.87 -1.10
CA VAL A 152 -21.85 -21.22 -0.41
C VAL A 152 -21.83 -20.69 1.00
N GLU A 153 -21.27 -21.51 1.88
CA GLU A 153 -21.00 -21.15 3.27
C GLU A 153 -19.58 -20.56 3.41
N PRO A 154 -19.32 -19.73 4.42
CA PRO A 154 -17.98 -19.25 4.73
C PRO A 154 -17.00 -20.42 4.97
N GLY A 155 -15.87 -20.38 4.27
CA GLY A 155 -14.88 -21.46 4.33
C GLY A 155 -13.47 -20.99 3.98
N ALA A 156 -12.55 -21.95 3.87
CA ALA A 156 -11.17 -21.73 3.46
C ALA A 156 -10.82 -22.65 2.27
N LEU A 157 -9.56 -22.62 1.84
CA LEU A 157 -9.08 -23.41 0.72
C LEU A 157 -8.88 -24.87 1.14
N SER A 158 -9.59 -25.80 0.51
CA SER A 158 -9.57 -27.23 0.84
C SER A 158 -8.23 -27.89 0.52
N VAL A 159 -7.49 -27.37 -0.48
CA VAL A 159 -6.15 -27.82 -0.88
C VAL A 159 -5.11 -27.81 0.26
N VAL A 160 -5.28 -26.97 1.28
CA VAL A 160 -4.31 -26.88 2.39
C VAL A 160 -4.42 -28.09 3.32
N GLY A 161 -5.52 -28.86 3.26
CA GLY A 161 -5.75 -30.02 4.13
C GLY A 161 -6.02 -29.66 5.60
N LEU A 162 -6.01 -28.37 5.95
CA LEU A 162 -6.30 -27.87 7.29
C LEU A 162 -7.78 -27.48 7.39
N LYS A 163 -8.50 -28.12 8.32
CA LYS A 163 -9.90 -27.78 8.61
C LYS A 163 -10.01 -26.33 9.10
N ALA A 164 -10.91 -25.57 8.50
CA ALA A 164 -11.22 -24.21 8.91
C ALA A 164 -12.56 -24.17 9.66
N ASP A 165 -12.52 -23.98 10.97
CA ASP A 165 -13.73 -23.82 11.79
C ASP A 165 -14.22 -22.36 11.73
N ILE A 166 -14.79 -21.98 10.57
CA ILE A 166 -15.33 -20.64 10.34
C ILE A 166 -16.80 -20.58 10.76
N PRO A 167 -17.20 -19.66 11.66
CA PRO A 167 -18.59 -19.52 12.08
C PRO A 167 -19.55 -19.16 10.94
N LYS A 168 -20.78 -19.67 11.02
CA LYS A 168 -21.86 -19.28 10.10
C LYS A 168 -22.47 -17.94 10.46
N GLU A 169 -22.34 -17.48 11.69
CA GLU A 169 -22.74 -16.13 12.08
C GLU A 169 -21.80 -15.09 11.46
N VAL A 170 -22.26 -13.84 11.32
CA VAL A 170 -21.46 -12.74 10.74
C VAL A 170 -20.23 -12.42 11.63
N ASN A 171 -20.36 -12.60 12.94
CA ASN A 171 -19.31 -12.30 13.89
C ASN A 171 -18.27 -13.42 13.95
N GLY A 172 -16.99 -13.06 14.04
CA GLY A 172 -15.90 -14.02 14.20
C GLY A 172 -15.35 -14.62 12.90
N ARG A 173 -16.06 -14.55 11.76
CA ARG A 173 -15.60 -15.08 10.46
C ARG A 173 -14.18 -14.66 10.08
N ARG A 174 -13.91 -13.34 10.06
CA ARG A 174 -12.59 -12.78 9.71
C ARG A 174 -11.50 -13.19 10.69
N THR A 175 -11.83 -13.27 11.98
CA THR A 175 -10.89 -13.72 13.01
C THR A 175 -10.58 -15.22 12.88
N ALA A 176 -11.58 -16.05 12.56
CA ALA A 176 -11.39 -17.48 12.31
C ALA A 176 -10.53 -17.72 11.06
N LEU A 177 -10.80 -17.00 9.97
CA LEU A 177 -9.96 -17.06 8.77
C LEU A 177 -8.53 -16.60 9.06
N ALA A 178 -8.35 -15.51 9.82
CA ALA A 178 -7.02 -15.05 10.20
C ALA A 178 -6.25 -16.12 11.00
N LYS A 179 -6.90 -16.77 11.98
CA LYS A 179 -6.31 -17.88 12.75
C LYS A 179 -5.94 -19.08 11.86
N TRP A 180 -6.75 -19.39 10.85
CA TRP A 180 -6.45 -20.44 9.88
C TRP A 180 -5.26 -20.09 8.97
N ILE A 181 -5.18 -18.83 8.50
CA ILE A 181 -4.04 -18.35 7.70
C ILE A 181 -2.74 -18.45 8.51
N THR A 182 -2.77 -18.09 9.79
CA THR A 182 -1.59 -18.09 10.67
C THR A 182 -1.45 -19.37 11.50
N HIS A 183 -2.13 -20.46 11.13
CA HIS A 183 -2.07 -21.71 11.87
C HIS A 183 -0.68 -22.35 11.73
N LYS A 184 -0.18 -22.98 12.79
CA LYS A 184 1.14 -23.65 12.80
C LYS A 184 1.29 -24.73 11.72
N ASP A 185 0.18 -25.41 11.42
CA ASP A 185 0.13 -26.49 10.44
C ASP A 185 -0.17 -25.97 9.02
N ASN A 186 -0.22 -24.64 8.82
CA ASN A 186 -0.33 -24.01 7.52
C ASN A 186 1.05 -23.45 7.08
N PRO A 187 1.86 -24.22 6.34
CA PRO A 187 3.22 -23.82 6.00
C PRO A 187 3.26 -22.71 4.93
N LEU A 188 2.18 -22.49 4.18
CA LEU A 188 2.17 -21.59 3.02
C LEU A 188 2.41 -20.14 3.43
N THR A 189 1.74 -19.68 4.48
CA THR A 189 1.82 -18.27 4.92
C THR A 189 3.23 -17.89 5.33
N ALA A 190 3.90 -18.75 6.12
CA ALA A 190 5.26 -18.52 6.57
C ALA A 190 6.26 -18.58 5.40
N ARG A 191 6.15 -19.59 4.52
CA ARG A 191 6.98 -19.71 3.31
C ARG A 191 6.85 -18.49 2.40
N VAL A 192 5.63 -18.02 2.14
CA VAL A 192 5.38 -16.83 1.30
C VAL A 192 6.01 -15.58 1.92
N MET A 193 5.83 -15.37 3.22
CA MET A 193 6.36 -14.19 3.91
C MET A 193 7.90 -14.20 3.93
N VAL A 194 8.51 -15.34 4.27
CA VAL A 194 9.97 -15.52 4.26
C VAL A 194 10.53 -15.29 2.87
N ASN A 195 9.93 -15.87 1.83
CA ASN A 195 10.38 -15.69 0.46
C ASN A 195 10.33 -14.21 0.03
N ARG A 196 9.29 -13.47 0.44
CA ARG A 196 9.17 -12.04 0.15
C ARG A 196 10.24 -11.22 0.89
N VAL A 197 10.50 -11.50 2.16
CA VAL A 197 11.57 -10.82 2.92
C VAL A 197 12.95 -11.13 2.33
N TRP A 198 13.20 -12.39 1.97
CA TRP A 198 14.42 -12.81 1.28
C TRP A 198 14.60 -12.06 -0.04
N GLN A 199 13.53 -11.97 -0.85
CA GLN A 199 13.53 -11.24 -2.11
C GLN A 199 13.88 -9.76 -1.94
N TYR A 200 13.42 -9.09 -0.88
CA TYR A 200 13.78 -7.69 -0.64
C TYR A 200 15.28 -7.51 -0.35
N HIS A 201 15.90 -8.48 0.29
CA HIS A 201 17.33 -8.43 0.63
C HIS A 201 18.22 -8.82 -0.55
N PHE A 202 17.89 -9.90 -1.26
CA PHE A 202 18.72 -10.47 -2.33
C PHE A 202 18.26 -10.11 -3.76
N GLY A 203 17.20 -9.32 -3.92
CA GLY A 203 16.61 -8.95 -5.21
C GLY A 203 15.79 -10.05 -5.90
N ARG A 204 15.90 -11.30 -5.45
CA ARG A 204 15.15 -12.47 -5.94
C ARG A 204 14.71 -13.37 -4.79
N GLY A 205 13.56 -14.00 -4.92
CA GLY A 205 13.08 -15.00 -3.95
C GLY A 205 13.84 -16.32 -4.05
N LEU A 206 13.77 -17.13 -2.99
CA LEU A 206 14.16 -18.54 -3.01
C LEU A 206 13.24 -19.34 -3.95
N ALA A 207 11.93 -19.06 -3.89
CA ALA A 207 10.93 -19.48 -4.86
C ALA A 207 10.68 -18.36 -5.88
N GLY A 208 10.51 -18.69 -7.16
CA GLY A 208 10.71 -17.70 -8.22
C GLY A 208 9.73 -16.52 -8.21
N SER A 209 8.42 -16.73 -8.02
CA SER A 209 7.47 -15.62 -7.87
C SER A 209 6.96 -15.51 -6.42
N PRO A 210 7.01 -14.32 -5.82
CA PRO A 210 6.47 -14.11 -4.47
C PRO A 210 4.95 -14.31 -4.37
N ASN A 211 4.22 -14.23 -5.49
CA ASN A 211 2.76 -14.36 -5.53
C ASN A 211 2.28 -15.72 -6.06
N ASN A 212 3.18 -16.60 -6.51
CA ASN A 212 2.80 -17.90 -7.09
C ASN A 212 3.68 -19.03 -6.54
N PHE A 213 3.13 -19.73 -5.54
CA PHE A 213 3.65 -20.96 -4.97
C PHE A 213 2.89 -22.20 -5.47
N GLY A 214 1.99 -22.02 -6.45
CA GLY A 214 1.22 -23.11 -7.06
C GLY A 214 2.04 -23.91 -8.06
N ALA A 215 1.39 -24.85 -8.75
CA ALA A 215 2.01 -25.79 -9.67
C ALA A 215 2.71 -25.12 -10.87
N THR A 216 2.25 -23.93 -11.28
CA THR A 216 2.89 -23.13 -12.34
C THR A 216 4.00 -22.21 -11.82
N GLY A 217 4.19 -22.14 -10.50
CA GLY A 217 5.27 -21.39 -9.88
C GLY A 217 6.62 -22.08 -10.08
N LYS A 218 7.69 -21.29 -10.18
CA LYS A 218 9.05 -21.85 -10.14
C LYS A 218 9.31 -22.43 -8.75
N LYS A 219 9.77 -23.68 -8.70
CA LYS A 219 10.14 -24.38 -7.46
C LYS A 219 11.22 -23.62 -6.68
N PRO A 220 11.26 -23.75 -5.35
CA PRO A 220 12.34 -23.18 -4.54
C PRO A 220 13.70 -23.72 -4.97
N THR A 221 14.68 -22.83 -5.11
CA THR A 221 16.09 -23.21 -5.35
C THR A 221 16.68 -23.96 -4.16
N HIS A 222 16.31 -23.54 -2.93
CA HIS A 222 16.76 -24.12 -1.67
C HIS A 222 15.53 -24.44 -0.80
N PRO A 223 14.86 -25.58 -1.02
CA PRO A 223 13.63 -25.93 -0.31
C PRO A 223 13.85 -26.07 1.20
N ASP A 224 14.92 -26.75 1.62
CA ASP A 224 15.21 -26.98 3.04
C ASP A 224 15.50 -25.67 3.78
N LEU A 225 16.19 -24.73 3.13
CA LEU A 225 16.44 -23.39 3.68
C LEU A 225 15.14 -22.61 3.85
N LEU A 226 14.25 -22.65 2.85
CA LEU A 226 12.96 -21.98 2.91
C LEU A 226 12.09 -22.54 4.04
N ASP A 227 12.11 -23.86 4.21
CA ASP A 227 11.34 -24.56 5.26
C ASP A 227 11.90 -24.31 6.66
N TRP A 228 13.23 -24.28 6.79
CA TRP A 228 13.90 -23.91 8.02
C TRP A 228 13.59 -22.46 8.41
N LEU A 229 13.74 -21.51 7.48
CA LEU A 229 13.43 -20.10 7.73
C LEU A 229 11.94 -19.89 8.07
N ALA A 230 11.04 -20.60 7.41
CA ALA A 230 9.60 -20.55 7.71
C ALA A 230 9.31 -21.07 9.13
N SER A 231 9.95 -22.16 9.53
CA SER A 231 9.82 -22.74 10.87
C SER A 231 10.37 -21.79 11.95
N GLU A 232 11.56 -21.22 11.73
CA GLU A 232 12.17 -20.22 12.61
C GLU A 232 11.33 -18.96 12.73
N PHE A 233 10.74 -18.50 11.62
CA PHE A 233 9.87 -17.32 11.62
C PHE A 233 8.62 -17.54 12.49
N MET A 234 8.03 -18.73 12.43
CA MET A 234 6.92 -19.10 13.32
C MET A 234 7.36 -19.23 14.78
N ALA A 235 8.50 -19.89 15.03
CA ALA A 235 9.04 -20.10 16.38
C ALA A 235 9.37 -18.77 17.09
N LYS A 236 9.85 -17.76 16.35
CA LYS A 236 10.14 -16.41 16.87
C LYS A 236 8.93 -15.47 16.90
N GLY A 237 7.72 -16.05 16.91
CA GLY A 237 6.47 -15.29 17.07
C GLY A 237 6.13 -14.40 15.88
N TRP A 238 6.47 -14.80 14.66
CA TRP A 238 6.17 -14.07 13.42
C TRP A 238 6.82 -12.66 13.36
N SER A 239 7.91 -12.45 14.10
CA SER A 239 8.61 -11.16 14.13
C SER A 239 9.41 -10.92 12.85
N VAL A 240 8.92 -10.00 12.02
CA VAL A 240 9.60 -9.58 10.78
C VAL A 240 10.97 -8.96 11.08
N LYS A 241 11.12 -8.25 12.21
CA LYS A 241 12.40 -7.67 12.64
C LYS A 241 13.44 -8.75 12.95
N GLU A 242 13.06 -9.81 13.65
CA GLU A 242 13.97 -10.92 13.94
C GLU A 242 14.36 -11.67 12.67
N LEU A 243 13.42 -11.85 11.74
CA LEU A 243 13.72 -12.46 10.43
C LEU A 243 14.70 -11.62 9.62
N HIS A 244 14.53 -10.28 9.59
CA HIS A 244 15.51 -9.39 8.96
C HIS A 244 16.88 -9.53 9.61
N ARG A 245 16.96 -9.51 10.95
CA ARG A 245 18.23 -9.67 11.67
C ARG A 245 18.89 -10.99 11.30
N LEU A 246 18.15 -12.10 11.38
CA LEU A 246 18.66 -13.44 11.06
C LEU A 246 19.29 -13.50 9.67
N ILE A 247 18.61 -12.97 8.66
CA ILE A 247 19.11 -12.92 7.28
C ILE A 247 20.35 -12.01 7.20
N MET A 248 20.29 -10.80 7.76
CA MET A 248 21.38 -9.82 7.64
C MET A 248 22.65 -10.22 8.40
N THR A 249 22.52 -11.05 9.45
CA THR A 249 23.66 -11.60 10.20
C THR A 249 24.22 -12.89 9.60
N SER A 250 23.55 -13.48 8.61
CA SER A 250 24.03 -14.70 7.95
C SER A 250 25.35 -14.46 7.21
N GLU A 251 26.13 -15.52 7.00
CA GLU A 251 27.29 -15.46 6.12
C GLU A 251 26.87 -15.13 4.69
N THR A 252 25.79 -15.72 4.20
CA THR A 252 25.26 -15.51 2.85
C THR A 252 25.01 -14.03 2.53
N TYR A 253 24.45 -13.27 3.48
CA TYR A 253 24.22 -11.83 3.31
C TYR A 253 25.51 -11.01 3.39
N ARG A 254 26.49 -11.46 4.19
CA ARG A 254 27.77 -10.76 4.42
C ARG A 254 28.88 -11.14 3.43
N ARG A 255 28.63 -12.06 2.50
CA ARG A 255 29.58 -12.43 1.44
C ARG A 255 29.95 -11.21 0.58
N ALA A 256 31.16 -11.20 0.05
CA ALA A 256 31.60 -10.20 -0.92
C ALA A 256 30.79 -10.32 -2.22
N SER A 257 30.74 -9.24 -3.00
CA SER A 257 30.09 -9.23 -4.31
C SER A 257 30.95 -9.84 -5.42
N THR A 258 32.23 -10.06 -5.15
CA THR A 258 33.20 -10.64 -6.07
C THR A 258 33.76 -11.95 -5.50
N HIS A 259 33.93 -12.94 -6.37
CA HIS A 259 34.60 -14.20 -6.03
C HIS A 259 36.06 -14.11 -6.48
N PRO A 260 37.04 -14.66 -5.71
CA PRO A 260 38.44 -14.67 -6.13
C PRO A 260 38.69 -15.40 -7.46
N ASP A 261 37.93 -16.46 -7.73
CA ASP A 261 37.95 -17.19 -9.00
C ASP A 261 36.61 -17.01 -9.74
N VAL A 262 36.56 -15.99 -10.60
CA VAL A 262 35.33 -15.61 -11.32
C VAL A 262 35.00 -16.63 -12.43
N ASP A 263 36.02 -17.19 -13.08
CA ASP A 263 35.85 -18.11 -14.20
C ASP A 263 35.30 -19.46 -13.73
N GLN A 264 35.79 -19.96 -12.59
CA GLN A 264 35.25 -21.18 -11.99
C GLN A 264 33.80 -20.98 -11.53
N LEU A 265 33.49 -19.84 -10.92
CA LEU A 265 32.13 -19.53 -10.50
C LEU A 265 31.17 -19.45 -11.71
N ALA A 266 31.59 -18.80 -12.79
CA ALA A 266 30.78 -18.70 -14.01
C ALA A 266 30.49 -20.07 -14.64
N LYS A 267 31.43 -21.02 -14.54
CA LYS A 267 31.27 -22.40 -15.03
C LYS A 267 30.35 -23.24 -14.14
N LEU A 268 30.49 -23.15 -12.82
CA LEU A 268 29.78 -24.00 -11.87
C LEU A 268 28.38 -23.48 -11.49
N ASP A 269 28.19 -22.16 -11.50
CA ASP A 269 26.96 -21.51 -11.09
C ASP A 269 26.56 -20.38 -12.04
N SER A 270 26.29 -20.77 -13.29
CA SER A 270 25.92 -19.85 -14.38
C SER A 270 24.63 -19.06 -14.09
N GLU A 271 23.67 -19.67 -13.40
CA GLU A 271 22.44 -19.00 -12.94
C GLU A 271 22.67 -18.16 -11.66
N GLY A 272 23.81 -18.39 -11.00
CA GLY A 272 24.22 -17.89 -9.70
C GLY A 272 23.23 -18.19 -8.59
N ASN A 273 22.65 -19.38 -8.55
CA ASN A 273 21.68 -19.81 -7.54
C ASN A 273 22.33 -20.15 -6.20
N SER A 274 23.61 -20.52 -6.17
CA SER A 274 24.31 -20.98 -4.95
C SER A 274 24.53 -19.90 -3.88
N TYR A 275 24.33 -18.62 -4.23
CA TYR A 275 24.68 -17.47 -3.40
C TYR A 275 26.15 -17.48 -2.93
N ALA A 276 27.07 -18.03 -3.74
CA ALA A 276 28.53 -17.98 -3.50
C ALA A 276 29.07 -16.55 -3.30
N VAL A 277 28.40 -15.56 -3.91
CA VAL A 277 28.67 -14.12 -3.75
C VAL A 277 27.38 -13.36 -3.48
N PHE A 278 27.49 -12.20 -2.83
CA PHE A 278 26.37 -11.29 -2.68
C PHE A 278 26.09 -10.58 -4.01
N ARG A 279 24.87 -10.75 -4.54
CA ARG A 279 24.46 -10.08 -5.78
C ARG A 279 23.96 -8.68 -5.47
N PRO A 280 24.62 -7.61 -5.96
CA PRO A 280 24.12 -6.25 -5.79
C PRO A 280 22.75 -6.12 -6.44
N ARG A 281 21.81 -5.52 -5.72
CA ARG A 281 20.51 -5.12 -6.27
C ARG A 281 20.53 -3.63 -6.56
N ARG A 282 19.78 -3.22 -7.58
CA ARG A 282 19.54 -1.79 -7.84
C ARG A 282 18.70 -1.20 -6.71
N LEU A 283 18.96 0.07 -6.39
CA LEU A 283 18.12 0.85 -5.49
C LEU A 283 16.79 1.13 -6.18
N ALA A 284 15.70 1.01 -5.42
CA ALA A 284 14.39 1.45 -5.92
C ALA A 284 14.28 2.97 -5.90
N ALA A 285 13.31 3.53 -6.62
CA ALA A 285 13.13 4.99 -6.76
C ALA A 285 13.17 5.76 -5.42
N GLU A 286 12.45 5.29 -4.40
CA GLU A 286 12.46 5.93 -3.08
C GLU A 286 13.80 5.79 -2.36
N GLU A 287 14.47 4.64 -2.50
CA GLU A 287 15.79 4.41 -1.91
C GLU A 287 16.85 5.28 -2.57
N LEU A 288 16.77 5.46 -3.89
CA LEU A 288 17.66 6.31 -4.67
C LEU A 288 17.56 7.77 -4.22
N ARG A 289 16.33 8.32 -4.13
CA ARG A 289 16.13 9.68 -3.62
C ARG A 289 16.57 9.83 -2.17
N ASP A 290 16.17 8.92 -1.29
CA ASP A 290 16.54 8.99 0.12
C ASP A 290 18.06 8.86 0.30
N ALA A 291 18.75 8.09 -0.56
CA ALA A 291 20.21 7.98 -0.57
C ALA A 291 20.88 9.28 -1.03
N MET A 292 20.39 9.93 -2.09
CA MET A 292 20.91 11.23 -2.52
C MET A 292 20.82 12.27 -1.38
N LEU A 293 19.65 12.35 -0.73
CA LEU A 293 19.45 13.24 0.42
C LEU A 293 20.32 12.87 1.63
N ALA A 294 20.60 11.59 1.83
CA ALA A 294 21.45 11.14 2.93
C ALA A 294 22.90 11.52 2.69
N VAL A 295 23.39 11.40 1.45
CA VAL A 295 24.77 11.73 1.08
C VAL A 295 25.01 13.24 1.17
N THR A 296 24.04 14.08 0.78
CA THR A 296 24.15 15.55 0.92
C THR A 296 23.91 16.05 2.36
N GLY A 297 23.53 15.18 3.30
CA GLY A 297 23.21 15.56 4.67
C GLY A 297 21.88 16.31 4.84
N GLU A 298 21.08 16.43 3.77
CA GLU A 298 19.80 17.14 3.78
C GLU A 298 18.63 16.30 4.29
N LEU A 299 18.81 14.98 4.45
CA LEU A 299 17.74 14.05 4.81
C LEU A 299 17.20 14.30 6.23
N ASN A 300 15.96 14.78 6.29
CA ASN A 300 15.19 14.85 7.53
C ASN A 300 14.53 13.50 7.86
N GLN A 301 15.03 12.87 8.93
CA GLN A 301 14.60 11.55 9.40
C GLN A 301 13.43 11.57 10.40
N LYS A 302 12.90 12.75 10.77
CA LYS A 302 11.77 12.84 11.71
C LYS A 302 10.58 12.01 11.22
N PRO A 303 9.98 11.13 12.05
CA PRO A 303 8.86 10.29 11.64
C PRO A 303 7.52 11.04 11.67
N GLY A 304 6.54 10.65 10.85
CA GLY A 304 5.17 11.18 10.90
C GLY A 304 5.05 12.64 10.41
N GLY A 305 4.13 13.43 10.98
CA GLY A 305 3.99 14.86 10.65
C GLY A 305 3.25 15.18 9.35
N ILE A 306 3.28 16.46 8.96
CA ILE A 306 2.62 16.95 7.74
C ILE A 306 3.30 16.28 6.53
N PRO A 307 2.53 15.76 5.55
CA PRO A 307 3.08 15.20 4.33
C PRO A 307 4.01 16.19 3.64
N ALA A 308 5.25 15.76 3.39
CA ALA A 308 6.22 16.58 2.67
C ALA A 308 5.81 16.71 1.21
N ARG A 309 6.10 17.86 0.62
CA ARG A 309 6.03 18.07 -0.83
C ARG A 309 7.45 18.28 -1.36
N PRO A 310 8.17 17.19 -1.69
CA PRO A 310 9.43 17.23 -2.45
C PRO A 310 9.38 18.13 -3.67
N ASP A 311 10.57 18.54 -4.14
CA ASP A 311 10.69 19.17 -5.46
C ASP A 311 10.27 18.16 -6.54
N MET A 312 9.66 18.69 -7.60
CA MET A 312 9.14 17.91 -8.70
C MET A 312 9.15 18.81 -9.94
N ASN A 313 9.36 18.22 -11.11
CA ASN A 313 9.30 18.95 -12.37
C ASN A 313 8.05 19.87 -12.43
N LEU A 314 8.29 21.15 -12.71
CA LEU A 314 7.25 22.19 -12.61
C LEU A 314 6.09 21.97 -13.57
N GLU A 315 6.33 21.44 -14.77
CA GLU A 315 5.25 21.13 -15.71
C GLU A 315 4.32 20.06 -15.13
N ALA A 316 4.89 19.01 -14.54
CA ALA A 316 4.13 17.97 -13.85
C ALA A 316 3.45 18.47 -12.57
N ALA A 317 4.07 19.41 -11.84
CA ALA A 317 3.54 19.97 -10.60
C ALA A 317 2.38 20.94 -10.83
N LEU A 318 2.49 21.76 -11.88
CA LEU A 318 1.52 22.81 -12.21
C LEU A 318 0.39 22.32 -13.12
N GLN A 319 0.36 21.02 -13.47
CA GLN A 319 -0.75 20.46 -14.25
C GLN A 319 -2.09 20.85 -13.60
N PRO A 320 -2.98 21.54 -14.34
CA PRO A 320 -4.19 22.09 -13.77
C PRO A 320 -5.11 20.94 -13.38
N ARG A 321 -5.52 20.90 -12.10
CA ARG A 321 -6.52 19.96 -11.63
C ARG A 321 -7.79 20.70 -11.26
N MET A 322 -8.93 20.16 -11.68
CA MET A 322 -10.22 20.61 -11.18
C MET A 322 -10.36 20.18 -9.71
N ILE A 323 -10.08 21.11 -8.81
CA ILE A 323 -10.36 20.94 -7.38
C ILE A 323 -11.68 21.64 -7.13
N MET A 324 -12.75 20.89 -6.96
CA MET A 324 -14.06 21.44 -6.58
C MET A 324 -14.59 22.54 -7.53
N GLY A 325 -14.26 22.50 -8.82
CA GLY A 325 -14.71 23.49 -9.80
C GLY A 325 -13.88 24.78 -9.82
N THR A 326 -12.71 24.77 -9.21
CA THR A 326 -11.64 25.76 -9.45
C THR A 326 -10.42 25.07 -10.04
N PHE A 327 -9.65 25.79 -10.84
CA PHE A 327 -8.32 25.36 -11.27
C PHE A 327 -7.30 25.76 -10.20
N ALA A 328 -6.49 24.80 -9.79
CA ALA A 328 -5.36 25.03 -8.91
C ALA A 328 -4.18 24.18 -9.39
N PRO A 329 -2.94 24.60 -9.11
CA PRO A 329 -1.80 23.73 -9.30
C PRO A 329 -2.05 22.44 -8.52
N SER A 330 -1.85 21.32 -9.20
CA SER A 330 -2.07 20.01 -8.61
C SER A 330 -1.09 19.75 -7.47
N TYR A 331 0.10 20.31 -7.56
CA TYR A 331 1.16 20.18 -6.58
C TYR A 331 2.03 21.44 -6.50
N VAL A 332 2.43 21.81 -5.28
CA VAL A 332 3.38 22.91 -5.03
C VAL A 332 4.38 22.41 -4.00
N PRO A 333 5.70 22.36 -4.31
CA PRO A 333 6.73 21.95 -3.36
C PRO A 333 6.71 22.79 -2.07
N ASP A 334 7.17 22.21 -0.96
CA ASP A 334 7.33 22.98 0.28
C ASP A 334 8.52 23.94 0.16
N THR A 335 8.33 25.18 0.61
CA THR A 335 9.28 26.26 0.40
C THR A 335 10.63 26.03 1.09
N LYS A 336 10.63 25.37 2.26
CA LYS A 336 11.85 25.13 3.04
C LYS A 336 12.41 23.73 2.76
N PRO A 337 13.72 23.58 2.47
CA PRO A 337 14.38 22.28 2.32
C PRO A 337 14.09 21.32 3.48
N ALA A 338 14.16 21.80 4.73
CA ALA A 338 13.86 21.00 5.92
C ALA A 338 12.45 20.39 5.97
N GLN A 339 11.49 20.94 5.21
CA GLN A 339 10.12 20.44 5.10
C GLN A 339 9.96 19.45 3.94
N ARG A 340 10.63 19.69 2.80
CA ARG A 340 10.54 18.85 1.59
C ARG A 340 11.52 17.68 1.54
N ASN A 341 12.71 17.80 2.15
CA ASN A 341 13.78 16.80 2.16
C ASN A 341 13.55 15.73 3.23
N ARG A 342 12.34 15.20 3.31
CA ARG A 342 11.99 14.08 4.20
C ARG A 342 12.08 12.76 3.45
N ARG A 343 12.20 11.67 4.22
CA ARG A 343 12.12 10.30 3.68
C ARG A 343 10.92 10.16 2.75
N SER A 344 11.11 9.52 1.61
CA SER A 344 10.12 9.41 0.53
C SER A 344 8.81 8.71 0.97
N VAL A 345 8.84 7.95 2.08
CA VAL A 345 7.64 7.39 2.72
C VAL A 345 6.67 8.45 3.26
N TYR A 346 7.17 9.65 3.59
CA TYR A 346 6.39 10.79 4.09
C TYR A 346 6.05 11.82 3.00
N ALA A 347 6.42 11.57 1.75
CA ALA A 347 6.05 12.40 0.62
C ALA A 347 4.53 12.31 0.35
N LEU A 348 3.92 13.44 0.00
CA LEU A 348 2.50 13.53 -0.34
C LEU A 348 2.22 12.71 -1.60
N LYS A 349 1.36 11.69 -1.48
CA LYS A 349 0.90 10.89 -2.60
C LYS A 349 -0.46 11.38 -3.10
N LEU A 350 -0.50 11.87 -4.34
CA LEU A 350 -1.72 12.29 -4.99
C LEU A 350 -2.12 11.26 -6.06
N ARG A 351 -3.35 10.72 -5.96
CA ARG A 351 -3.85 9.81 -6.99
C ARG A 351 -3.96 10.53 -8.33
N GLY A 352 -3.35 9.94 -9.36
CA GLY A 352 -3.30 10.46 -10.72
C GLY A 352 -2.14 11.44 -10.99
N GLN A 353 -1.34 11.78 -9.99
CA GLN A 353 -0.16 12.62 -10.16
C GLN A 353 1.03 11.92 -9.52
N ARG A 354 1.88 11.35 -10.39
CA ARG A 354 3.07 10.62 -9.99
C ARG A 354 4.28 11.51 -10.24
N ASP A 355 5.27 11.39 -9.38
CA ASP A 355 6.54 12.09 -9.55
C ASP A 355 7.27 11.54 -10.80
N PRO A 356 7.57 12.38 -11.81
CA PRO A 356 8.26 11.97 -13.03
C PRO A 356 9.60 11.29 -12.77
N PHE A 357 10.39 11.81 -11.82
CA PHE A 357 11.67 11.22 -11.43
C PHE A 357 11.44 9.80 -10.91
N MET A 358 10.52 9.65 -9.96
CA MET A 358 10.20 8.33 -9.37
C MET A 358 9.65 7.34 -10.40
N THR A 359 8.84 7.81 -11.35
CA THR A 359 8.32 6.95 -12.43
C THR A 359 9.41 6.45 -13.36
N THR A 360 10.41 7.28 -13.68
CA THR A 360 11.54 6.87 -14.52
C THR A 360 12.35 5.73 -13.88
N PHE A 361 12.44 5.70 -12.55
CA PHE A 361 13.05 4.62 -11.77
C PHE A 361 12.06 3.52 -11.36
N ASN A 362 11.04 3.28 -12.18
CA ASN A 362 10.07 2.18 -12.06
C ASN A 362 9.31 2.14 -10.74
N GLN A 363 9.02 3.29 -10.11
CA GLN A 363 8.10 3.29 -8.99
C GLN A 363 6.78 2.63 -9.44
N PRO A 364 6.15 1.77 -8.62
CA PRO A 364 4.84 1.23 -8.95
C PRO A 364 3.74 2.29 -8.76
N GLY A 365 2.70 2.22 -9.60
CA GLY A 365 1.50 3.04 -9.43
C GLY A 365 0.73 2.67 -8.15
N PRO A 366 -0.06 3.60 -7.56
CA PRO A 366 -0.81 3.33 -6.34
C PRO A 366 -2.06 2.44 -6.56
N ASP A 367 -2.42 2.15 -7.81
CA ASP A 367 -3.69 1.49 -8.14
C ASP A 367 -3.63 -0.04 -8.03
N LYS A 368 -2.43 -0.64 -8.01
CA LYS A 368 -2.24 -2.10 -7.93
C LYS A 368 -1.15 -2.46 -6.94
N SER A 369 -1.30 -3.63 -6.31
CA SER A 369 -0.22 -4.24 -5.55
C SER A 369 0.94 -4.59 -6.49
N CYS A 370 2.17 -4.38 -6.03
CA CYS A 370 3.39 -4.71 -6.75
C CYS A 370 4.20 -5.69 -5.90
N GLU A 371 4.36 -6.91 -6.41
CA GLU A 371 5.02 -8.01 -5.70
C GLU A 371 6.53 -8.08 -5.89
N LEU A 372 7.00 -7.64 -7.05
CA LEU A 372 8.40 -7.47 -7.40
C LEU A 372 8.48 -6.19 -8.23
N ARG A 373 9.43 -5.32 -7.89
CA ARG A 373 9.66 -4.09 -8.63
C ARG A 373 10.50 -4.40 -9.86
N ASP A 374 10.06 -3.91 -11.02
CA ASP A 374 10.83 -4.03 -12.24
C ASP A 374 12.11 -3.19 -12.13
N SER A 375 13.24 -3.82 -12.45
CA SER A 375 14.52 -3.14 -12.60
C SER A 375 14.88 -3.10 -14.08
N SER A 376 14.88 -1.92 -14.67
CA SER A 376 15.26 -1.70 -16.06
C SER A 376 16.60 -0.98 -16.14
N ASN A 377 17.28 -1.08 -17.29
CA ASN A 377 18.50 -0.34 -17.58
C ASN A 377 18.31 0.46 -18.86
N VAL A 378 17.41 1.43 -18.80
CA VAL A 378 17.00 2.21 -19.96
C VAL A 378 17.68 3.56 -19.96
N THR A 379 18.06 4.05 -21.14
CA THR A 379 18.76 5.33 -21.33
C THR A 379 18.08 6.53 -20.64
N PRO A 380 16.73 6.64 -20.58
CA PRO A 380 16.06 7.71 -19.85
C PRO A 380 16.44 7.81 -18.36
N GLN A 381 16.76 6.71 -17.69
CA GLN A 381 17.20 6.74 -16.29
C GLN A 381 18.55 7.44 -16.15
N VAL A 382 19.48 7.17 -17.07
CA VAL A 382 20.79 7.81 -17.09
C VAL A 382 20.62 9.31 -17.33
N PHE A 383 19.90 9.70 -18.38
CA PHE A 383 19.65 11.12 -18.67
C PHE A 383 18.89 11.84 -17.54
N THR A 384 18.03 11.14 -16.81
CA THR A 384 17.36 11.72 -15.64
C THR A 384 18.36 12.03 -14.52
N LEU A 385 19.33 11.14 -14.24
CA LEU A 385 20.37 11.43 -13.24
C LEU A 385 21.28 12.59 -13.67
N PHE A 386 21.60 12.71 -14.96
CA PHE A 386 22.46 13.80 -15.44
C PHE A 386 21.75 15.15 -15.55
N ASN A 387 20.46 15.16 -15.93
CA ASN A 387 19.78 16.39 -16.35
C ASN A 387 18.63 16.82 -15.44
N SER A 388 18.20 15.99 -14.47
CA SER A 388 17.11 16.40 -13.58
C SER A 388 17.57 17.45 -12.58
N GLU A 389 16.70 18.44 -12.34
CA GLU A 389 16.90 19.47 -11.31
C GLU A 389 17.15 18.85 -9.94
N GLU A 390 16.41 17.79 -9.57
CA GLU A 390 16.62 17.06 -8.32
C GLU A 390 18.04 16.47 -8.21
N SER A 391 18.65 16.02 -9.31
CA SER A 391 20.03 15.50 -9.25
C SER A 391 21.06 16.62 -9.29
N ALA A 392 20.82 17.68 -10.07
CA ALA A 392 21.70 18.83 -10.19
C ALA A 392 21.82 19.63 -8.88
N ASP A 393 20.69 19.89 -8.20
CA ASP A 393 20.67 20.58 -6.92
C ASP A 393 21.48 19.85 -5.85
N ARG A 394 21.42 18.50 -5.85
CA ARG A 394 22.14 17.65 -4.90
C ARG A 394 23.62 17.49 -5.23
N ALA A 395 24.01 17.69 -6.49
CA ALA A 395 25.41 17.70 -6.87
C ALA A 395 26.12 19.01 -6.46
N LEU A 396 25.36 20.10 -6.28
CA LEU A 396 25.87 21.40 -5.83
C LEU A 396 25.89 21.57 -4.30
N ALA A 397 25.06 20.81 -3.58
CA ALA A 397 24.97 20.78 -2.12
C ALA A 397 26.12 19.99 -1.51
#